data_AF-W3A2U9-F1
#
_entry.id   AF-W3A2U9-F1
#
_cell.length_a   1.000
_cell.length_b   1.000
_cell.length_c   1.000
_cell.angle_alpha   90.00
_cell.angle_beta   90.00
_cell.angle_gamma   90.00
#
_symmetry.space_group_name_H-M   'P 1'
#
loop_
_entity.id
_entity.type
_entity.pdbx_description
1 polymer ?
#
loop_
_entity_poly.entity_id
_entity_poly.type
_entity_poly.pdbx_seq_one_letter_code
_entity_poly.pdbx_strand_id
1 'polypeptide(L)'
;MEFPLLLRVKLALSPKFEPLPHVLQIVNDLLLPRTLDGAIYNDLHRLVKDYEAVLPCTVGAMDGAAAKGRLDILQRLQNTRSEGCSSAAFVGAAAHAHLEVLWWLNEFYAGLARPQDIVRAAAENGHVRVVELLWRRLSEEELEAALKVASANNHTEVAKLLRSKTAINRARLIF
;
A
#
# COMPACT_ATOMS: atom_id res chain seq x y z
N MET A 1 -2.55 -33.59 1.14
CA MET A 1 -3.45 -32.67 0.41
C MET A 1 -2.70 -32.33 -0.87
N GLU A 2 -3.19 -32.74 -2.03
CA GLU A 2 -2.54 -32.44 -3.31
C GLU A 2 -2.85 -30.98 -3.67
N PHE A 3 -1.83 -30.13 -3.77
CA PHE A 3 -2.04 -28.72 -4.09
C PHE A 3 -2.23 -28.56 -5.60
N PRO A 4 -3.12 -27.65 -6.04
CA PRO A 4 -3.22 -27.36 -7.46
C PRO A 4 -1.86 -26.80 -7.94
N LEU A 5 -1.23 -27.52 -8.86
CA LEU A 5 0.00 -27.08 -9.51
C LEU A 5 -0.29 -25.77 -10.25
N LEU A 6 0.57 -24.77 -10.04
CA LEU A 6 0.55 -23.54 -10.82
C LEU A 6 0.56 -23.91 -12.31
N LEU A 7 -0.33 -23.30 -13.10
CA LEU A 7 -0.43 -23.58 -14.54
C LEU A 7 0.92 -23.42 -15.25
N ARG A 8 1.75 -22.46 -14.81
CA ARG A 8 3.11 -22.27 -15.32
C ARG A 8 4.05 -23.43 -14.97
N VAL A 9 3.93 -24.02 -13.79
CA VAL A 9 4.71 -25.21 -13.39
C VAL A 9 4.28 -26.39 -14.25
N LYS A 10 2.97 -26.58 -14.44
CA LYS A 10 2.41 -27.63 -15.30
C LYS A 10 2.84 -27.50 -16.76
N LEU A 11 2.94 -26.28 -17.28
CA LEU A 11 3.28 -26.03 -18.70
C LEU A 11 4.78 -25.90 -18.97
N ALA A 12 5.59 -25.47 -18.00
CA ALA A 12 7.02 -25.23 -18.21
C ALA A 12 7.91 -26.47 -17.96
N LEU A 13 7.40 -27.48 -17.24
CA LEU A 13 8.19 -28.65 -16.90
C LEU A 13 8.17 -29.70 -18.01
N SER A 14 9.35 -30.22 -18.33
CA SER A 14 9.52 -31.29 -19.31
C SER A 14 8.69 -32.51 -18.92
N PRO A 15 8.09 -33.25 -19.89
CA PRO A 15 7.36 -34.50 -19.62
C PRO A 15 8.16 -35.53 -18.81
N LYS A 16 9.50 -35.43 -18.83
CA LYS A 16 10.41 -36.27 -18.03
C LYS A 16 10.22 -36.12 -16.52
N PHE A 17 9.63 -35.03 -16.05
CA PHE A 17 9.36 -34.76 -14.63
C PHE A 17 7.93 -35.15 -14.21
N GLU A 18 7.03 -35.49 -15.14
CA GLU A 18 5.67 -35.96 -14.81
C GLU A 18 5.65 -37.19 -13.87
N PRO A 19 6.57 -38.17 -13.97
CA PRO A 19 6.60 -39.32 -13.05
C PRO A 19 7.12 -38.98 -11.65
N LEU A 20 7.59 -37.73 -11.42
CA LEU A 20 8.24 -37.30 -10.17
C LEU A 20 7.36 -36.26 -9.45
N PRO A 21 6.21 -36.65 -8.88
CA PRO A 21 5.24 -35.72 -8.31
C PRO A 21 5.81 -34.89 -7.15
N HIS A 22 6.76 -35.44 -6.39
CA HIS A 22 7.45 -34.73 -5.33
C HIS A 22 8.32 -33.57 -5.85
N VAL A 23 8.97 -33.72 -7.01
CA VAL A 23 9.75 -32.64 -7.64
C VAL A 23 8.82 -31.54 -8.13
N LEU A 24 7.69 -31.92 -8.76
CA LEU A 24 6.65 -30.95 -9.17
C LEU A 24 6.13 -30.17 -7.98
N GLN A 25 5.87 -30.85 -6.86
CA GLN A 25 5.40 -30.22 -5.63
C GLN A 25 6.44 -29.26 -5.03
N ILE A 26 7.73 -29.65 -4.98
CA ILE A 26 8.80 -28.77 -4.49
C ILE A 26 8.91 -27.50 -5.35
N VAL A 27 8.88 -27.64 -6.67
CA VAL A 27 8.94 -26.49 -7.59
C VAL A 27 7.70 -25.62 -7.42
N ASN A 28 6.52 -26.22 -7.27
CA ASN A 28 5.28 -25.51 -7.00
C ASN A 28 5.33 -24.73 -5.68
N ASP A 29 5.75 -25.36 -4.59
CA ASP A 29 5.85 -24.74 -3.26
C ASP A 29 6.88 -23.62 -3.24
N LEU A 30 7.98 -23.76 -4.00
CA LEU A 30 8.99 -22.71 -4.16
C LEU A 30 8.44 -21.48 -4.90
N LEU A 31 7.53 -21.69 -5.85
CA LEU A 31 6.97 -20.63 -6.70
C LEU A 31 5.67 -20.05 -6.15
N LEU A 32 4.99 -20.73 -5.22
CA LEU A 32 3.79 -20.21 -4.59
C LEU A 32 4.11 -18.97 -3.74
N PRO A 33 3.31 -17.89 -3.86
CA PRO A 33 3.47 -16.75 -2.98
C PRO A 33 3.11 -17.16 -1.54
N ARG A 34 3.76 -16.53 -0.56
CA ARG A 34 3.51 -16.80 0.86
C ARG A 34 2.12 -16.36 1.33
N THR A 35 1.50 -15.39 0.64
CA THR A 35 0.18 -14.83 0.96
C THR A 35 -0.63 -14.63 -0.31
N LEU A 36 -1.95 -14.53 -0.14
CA LEU A 36 -2.89 -14.26 -1.24
C LEU A 36 -3.01 -12.77 -1.59
N ASP A 37 -2.41 -11.89 -0.77
CA ASP A 37 -2.57 -10.43 -0.83
C ASP A 37 -2.36 -9.88 -2.25
N GLY A 38 -1.28 -10.30 -2.90
CA GLY A 38 -0.93 -9.90 -4.27
C GLY A 38 -1.98 -10.28 -5.30
N ALA A 39 -2.58 -11.47 -5.18
CA ALA A 39 -3.67 -11.87 -6.06
C ALA A 39 -4.92 -11.04 -5.79
N ILE A 40 -5.20 -10.72 -4.52
CA ILE A 40 -6.37 -9.95 -4.12
C ILE A 40 -6.31 -8.52 -4.66
N TYR A 41 -5.27 -7.75 -4.37
CA TYR A 41 -5.24 -6.33 -4.77
C TYR A 41 -4.96 -6.10 -6.26
N ASN A 42 -4.59 -7.15 -7.00
CA ASN A 42 -4.55 -7.15 -8.47
C ASN A 42 -5.79 -7.80 -9.10
N ASP A 43 -6.81 -8.15 -8.31
CA ASP A 43 -8.09 -8.71 -8.75
C ASP A 43 -7.95 -10.02 -9.57
N LEU A 44 -6.98 -10.85 -9.21
CA LEU A 44 -6.69 -12.12 -9.88
C LEU A 44 -7.64 -13.23 -9.40
N HIS A 45 -8.93 -13.13 -9.76
CA HIS A 45 -10.01 -14.00 -9.27
C HIS A 45 -9.71 -15.50 -9.35
N ARG A 46 -9.07 -15.97 -10.42
CA ARG A 46 -8.71 -17.39 -10.57
C ARG A 46 -7.74 -17.84 -9.48
N LEU A 47 -6.67 -17.06 -9.26
CA LEU A 47 -5.70 -17.38 -8.21
C LEU A 47 -6.30 -17.25 -6.81
N VAL A 48 -7.18 -16.26 -6.59
CA VAL A 48 -7.90 -16.15 -5.32
C VAL A 48 -8.73 -17.41 -5.06
N LYS A 49 -9.53 -17.84 -6.03
CA LYS A 49 -10.37 -19.04 -5.91
C LYS A 49 -9.55 -20.32 -5.70
N ASP A 50 -8.46 -20.48 -6.44
CA ASP A 50 -7.67 -21.71 -6.40
C ASP A 50 -6.85 -21.85 -5.10
N TYR A 51 -6.53 -20.73 -4.43
CA TYR A 51 -5.60 -20.72 -3.29
C TYR A 51 -6.14 -20.09 -2.00
N GLU A 52 -7.39 -19.59 -1.94
CA GLU A 52 -7.96 -18.98 -0.72
C GLU A 52 -8.09 -19.93 0.47
N ALA A 53 -8.22 -21.23 0.22
CA ALA A 53 -8.28 -22.25 1.27
C ALA A 53 -6.91 -22.62 1.86
N VAL A 54 -5.82 -22.20 1.22
CA VAL A 54 -4.45 -22.65 1.51
C VAL A 54 -3.56 -21.50 1.93
N LEU A 55 -3.66 -20.36 1.24
CA LEU A 55 -2.80 -19.21 1.48
C LEU A 55 -3.49 -18.20 2.39
N PRO A 56 -2.80 -17.68 3.40
CA PRO A 56 -3.35 -16.66 4.26
C PRO A 56 -3.52 -15.35 3.49
N CYS A 57 -4.55 -14.59 3.86
CA CYS A 57 -4.63 -13.17 3.58
C CYS A 57 -4.13 -12.41 4.80
N THR A 58 -3.54 -11.25 4.58
CA THR A 58 -3.04 -10.37 5.63
C THR A 58 -3.52 -8.94 5.38
N VAL A 59 -3.12 -8.01 6.25
CA VAL A 59 -3.31 -6.56 6.03
C VAL A 59 -2.70 -6.08 4.70
N GLY A 60 -1.73 -6.83 4.15
CA GLY A 60 -1.09 -6.56 2.87
C GLY A 60 -2.07 -6.51 1.70
N ALA A 61 -3.22 -7.19 1.79
CA ALA A 61 -4.26 -7.10 0.77
C ALA A 61 -4.86 -5.69 0.69
N MET A 62 -5.26 -5.11 1.83
CA MET A 62 -5.78 -3.74 1.86
C MET A 62 -4.68 -2.70 1.67
N ASP A 63 -3.49 -2.91 2.24
CA ASP A 63 -2.36 -1.99 2.07
C ASP A 63 -1.96 -1.88 0.58
N GLY A 64 -1.89 -3.02 -0.11
CA GLY A 64 -1.61 -3.06 -1.54
C GLY A 64 -2.74 -2.47 -2.39
N ALA A 65 -4.00 -2.74 -2.04
CA ALA A 65 -5.14 -2.14 -2.73
C ALA A 65 -5.15 -0.60 -2.59
N ALA A 66 -4.82 -0.09 -1.40
CA ALA A 66 -4.70 1.33 -1.15
C ALA A 66 -3.56 1.98 -1.96
N ALA A 67 -2.38 1.33 -2.01
CA ALA A 67 -1.26 1.78 -2.82
C ALA A 67 -1.54 1.76 -4.34
N LYS A 68 -2.52 0.95 -4.79
CA LYS A 68 -2.97 0.88 -6.18
C LYS A 68 -4.19 1.76 -6.48
N GLY A 69 -4.76 2.45 -5.49
CA GLY A 69 -5.95 3.27 -5.68
C GLY A 69 -7.22 2.47 -5.88
N ARG A 70 -7.23 1.18 -5.52
CA ARG A 70 -8.34 0.24 -5.76
C ARG A 70 -9.39 0.33 -4.64
N LEU A 71 -10.14 1.43 -4.65
CA LEU A 71 -11.22 1.67 -3.68
C LEU A 71 -12.31 0.59 -3.73
N ASP A 72 -12.59 0.06 -4.93
CA ASP A 72 -13.49 -1.07 -5.17
C ASP A 72 -13.09 -2.31 -4.35
N ILE A 73 -11.80 -2.63 -4.34
CA ILE A 73 -11.26 -3.77 -3.60
C ILE A 73 -11.28 -3.47 -2.09
N LEU A 74 -10.91 -2.26 -1.67
CA LEU A 74 -10.95 -1.86 -0.26
C LEU A 74 -12.34 -1.99 0.35
N GLN A 75 -13.37 -1.48 -0.33
CA GLN A 75 -14.76 -1.59 0.10
C GLN A 75 -15.23 -3.05 0.17
N ARG A 76 -14.82 -3.89 -0.80
CA ARG A 76 -15.12 -5.32 -0.78
C ARG A 76 -14.45 -6.03 0.39
N LEU A 77 -13.17 -5.73 0.64
CA LEU A 77 -12.39 -6.37 1.72
C LEU A 77 -12.87 -5.96 3.09
N GLN A 78 -13.18 -4.68 3.31
CA GLN A 78 -13.72 -4.20 4.59
C GLN A 78 -14.97 -4.97 5.04
N ASN A 79 -15.84 -5.31 4.09
CA ASN A 79 -17.10 -6.01 4.38
C ASN A 79 -16.95 -7.54 4.51
N THR A 80 -15.83 -8.11 4.03
CA THR A 80 -15.68 -9.57 3.92
C THR A 80 -14.55 -10.13 4.76
N ARG A 81 -13.63 -9.29 5.25
CA ARG A 81 -12.38 -9.69 5.88
C ARG A 81 -12.11 -8.89 7.15
N SER A 82 -11.59 -9.57 8.18
CA SER A 82 -11.35 -8.98 9.51
C SER A 82 -9.92 -8.51 9.74
N GLU A 83 -8.99 -8.86 8.86
CA GLU A 83 -7.56 -8.51 8.98
C GLU A 83 -7.35 -6.98 8.95
N GLY A 84 -8.17 -6.25 8.19
CA GLY A 84 -8.10 -4.79 8.08
C GLY A 84 -6.88 -4.30 7.27
N CYS A 85 -6.41 -3.11 7.60
CA CYS A 85 -5.23 -2.48 7.00
C CYS A 85 -4.24 -2.02 8.06
N SER A 86 -3.03 -1.65 7.64
CA SER A 86 -2.03 -1.00 8.49
C SER A 86 -1.88 0.48 8.13
N SER A 87 -1.02 1.21 8.85
CA SER A 87 -0.66 2.58 8.47
C SER A 87 0.00 2.65 7.07
N ALA A 88 0.52 1.53 6.55
CA ALA A 88 1.08 1.45 5.21
C ALA A 88 0.04 1.69 4.11
N ALA A 89 -1.25 1.41 4.34
CA ALA A 89 -2.31 1.77 3.40
C ALA A 89 -2.36 3.28 3.13
N PHE A 90 -2.28 4.10 4.18
CA PHE A 90 -2.27 5.56 4.05
C PHE A 90 -1.01 6.05 3.34
N VAL A 91 0.16 5.51 3.71
CA VAL A 91 1.45 5.86 3.09
C VAL A 91 1.44 5.51 1.60
N GLY A 92 0.99 4.30 1.25
CA GLY A 92 0.89 3.83 -0.13
C GLY A 92 -0.07 4.67 -0.96
N ALA A 93 -1.25 5.00 -0.41
CA ALA A 93 -2.21 5.87 -1.08
C ALA A 93 -1.67 7.29 -1.28
N ALA A 94 -0.96 7.84 -0.28
CA ALA A 94 -0.35 9.16 -0.36
C ALA A 94 0.83 9.22 -1.35
N ALA A 95 1.68 8.20 -1.39
CA ALA A 95 2.79 8.10 -2.34
C ALA A 95 2.34 8.09 -3.80
N HIS A 96 1.08 7.74 -4.08
CA HIS A 96 0.50 7.69 -5.42
C HIS A 96 -0.69 8.67 -5.61
N ALA A 97 -0.87 9.63 -4.70
CA ALA A 97 -1.94 10.63 -4.72
C ALA A 97 -3.38 10.08 -4.85
N HIS A 98 -3.66 8.91 -4.28
CA HIS A 98 -5.00 8.33 -4.25
C HIS A 98 -5.87 9.01 -3.16
N LEU A 99 -6.31 10.24 -3.43
CA LEU A 99 -7.08 11.07 -2.49
C LEU A 99 -8.40 10.42 -2.05
N GLU A 100 -9.12 9.78 -2.96
CA GLU A 100 -10.37 9.07 -2.63
C GLU A 100 -10.14 7.93 -1.64
N VAL A 101 -9.04 7.19 -1.82
CA VAL A 101 -8.62 6.16 -0.87
C VAL A 101 -8.23 6.77 0.47
N LEU A 102 -7.51 7.88 0.49
CA LEU A 102 -7.15 8.56 1.74
C LEU A 102 -8.38 9.05 2.52
N TRP A 103 -9.40 9.57 1.84
CA TRP A 103 -10.66 9.95 2.49
C TRP A 103 -11.38 8.75 3.06
N TRP A 104 -11.52 7.68 2.28
CA TRP A 104 -12.14 6.45 2.75
C TRP A 104 -11.38 5.82 3.93
N LEU A 105 -10.05 5.76 3.86
CA LEU A 105 -9.23 5.28 4.97
C LEU A 105 -9.38 6.16 6.22
N ASN A 106 -9.48 7.48 6.07
CA ASN A 106 -9.71 8.38 7.20
C ASN A 106 -11.13 8.24 7.79
N GLU A 107 -12.13 7.85 7.01
CA GLU A 107 -13.48 7.60 7.50
C GLU A 107 -13.55 6.35 8.39
N PHE A 108 -12.92 5.25 7.97
CA PHE A 108 -13.05 3.95 8.64
C PHE A 108 -11.87 3.57 9.54
N TYR A 109 -10.69 4.13 9.30
CA TYR A 109 -9.43 3.74 9.94
C TYR A 109 -8.64 4.96 10.44
N ALA A 110 -9.32 6.04 10.83
CA ALA A 110 -8.70 7.30 11.30
C ALA A 110 -7.60 7.09 12.35
N GLY A 111 -7.78 6.13 13.27
CA GLY A 111 -6.82 5.83 14.34
C GLY A 111 -5.49 5.25 13.87
N LEU A 112 -5.40 4.75 12.64
CA LEU A 112 -4.15 4.25 12.04
C LEU A 112 -3.38 5.34 11.28
N ALA A 113 -3.99 6.51 11.06
CA ALA A 113 -3.37 7.58 10.29
C ALA A 113 -2.20 8.21 11.05
N ARG A 114 -1.05 8.31 10.37
CA ARG A 114 0.15 9.01 10.86
C ARG A 114 0.46 10.18 9.92
N PRO A 115 -0.05 11.39 10.18
CA PRO A 115 0.07 12.54 9.26
C PRO A 115 1.50 12.81 8.79
N GLN A 116 2.50 12.60 9.64
CA GLN A 116 3.91 12.73 9.32
C GLN A 116 4.40 11.75 8.25
N ASP A 117 4.01 10.49 8.32
CA ASP A 117 4.41 9.47 7.35
C ASP A 117 3.69 9.71 6.01
N ILE A 118 2.41 10.11 6.07
CA ILE A 118 1.57 10.41 4.91
C ILE A 118 2.11 11.63 4.15
N VAL A 119 2.38 12.73 4.85
CA VAL A 119 2.91 13.96 4.24
C VAL A 119 4.34 13.76 3.75
N ARG A 120 5.18 13.01 4.47
CA ARG A 120 6.52 12.66 3.99
C ARG A 120 6.46 11.89 2.66
N ALA A 121 5.62 10.86 2.56
CA ALA A 121 5.48 10.07 1.34
C ALA A 121 4.91 10.90 0.18
N ALA A 122 3.94 11.78 0.46
CA ALA A 122 3.45 12.72 -0.53
C ALA A 122 4.54 13.72 -0.99
N ALA A 123 5.37 14.20 -0.06
CA ALA A 123 6.45 15.12 -0.35
C ALA A 123 7.58 14.47 -1.16
N GLU A 124 7.89 13.21 -0.88
CA GLU A 124 8.84 12.38 -1.63
C GLU A 124 8.42 12.16 -3.08
N ASN A 125 7.12 12.15 -3.37
CA ASN A 125 6.57 11.88 -4.70
C ASN A 125 5.92 13.11 -5.37
N GLY A 126 6.01 14.30 -4.77
CA GLY A 126 5.57 15.56 -5.38
C GLY A 126 4.07 15.85 -5.28
N HIS A 127 3.34 15.19 -4.38
CA HIS A 127 1.88 15.25 -4.29
C HIS A 127 1.38 16.41 -3.44
N VAL A 128 1.37 17.61 -4.03
CA VAL A 128 0.98 18.89 -3.39
C VAL A 128 -0.37 18.81 -2.66
N ARG A 129 -1.40 18.22 -3.30
CA ARG A 129 -2.76 18.15 -2.75
C ARG A 129 -2.83 17.37 -1.44
N VAL A 130 -2.06 16.28 -1.30
CA VAL A 130 -2.03 15.49 -0.06
C VAL A 130 -1.36 16.28 1.07
N VAL A 131 -0.26 16.97 0.76
CA VAL A 131 0.45 17.84 1.72
C VAL A 131 -0.46 18.98 2.19
N GLU A 132 -1.20 19.60 1.27
CA GLU A 132 -2.12 20.69 1.57
C GLU A 132 -3.27 20.27 2.52
N LEU A 133 -3.75 19.03 2.41
CA LEU A 133 -4.79 18.52 3.28
C LEU A 133 -4.32 18.31 4.73
N LEU A 134 -3.06 17.95 4.93
CA LEU A 134 -2.59 17.42 6.22
C LEU A 134 -1.56 18.28 6.94
N TRP A 135 -0.95 19.30 6.31
CA TRP A 135 0.13 20.11 6.92
C TRP A 135 -0.21 20.72 8.29
N ARG A 136 -1.50 21.03 8.55
CA ARG A 136 -1.97 21.62 9.82
C ARG A 136 -1.85 20.68 11.02
N ARG A 137 -1.74 19.37 10.78
CA ARG A 137 -1.62 18.35 11.82
C ARG A 137 -0.17 18.05 12.21
N LEU A 138 0.81 18.66 11.53
CA LEU A 138 2.21 18.39 11.75
C LEU A 138 2.88 19.43 12.65
N SER A 139 3.89 18.97 13.39
CA SER A 139 4.83 19.84 14.09
C SER A 139 5.77 20.54 13.10
N GLU A 140 6.49 21.56 13.59
CA GLU A 140 7.51 22.23 12.78
C GLU A 140 8.61 21.28 12.32
N GLU A 141 9.08 20.40 13.22
CA GLU A 141 10.13 19.42 12.93
C GLU A 141 9.72 18.47 11.80
N GLU A 142 8.45 18.04 11.80
CA GLU A 142 7.90 17.16 10.77
C GLU A 142 7.74 17.86 9.42
N LEU A 143 7.31 19.14 9.42
CA LEU A 143 7.24 19.95 8.20
C LEU A 143 8.64 20.18 7.60
N GLU A 144 9.65 20.44 8.42
CA GLU A 144 11.04 20.58 7.99
C GLU A 144 11.60 19.27 7.45
N ALA A 145 11.27 18.12 8.07
CA ALA A 145 11.65 16.81 7.55
C ALA A 145 11.04 16.56 6.16
N ALA A 146 9.75 16.86 5.98
CA ALA A 146 9.07 16.74 4.68
C ALA A 146 9.67 17.71 3.63
N LEU A 147 10.04 18.94 4.04
CA LEU A 147 10.66 19.93 3.16
C LEU A 147 12.01 19.45 2.62
N LYS A 148 12.84 18.86 3.49
CA LYS A 148 14.13 18.27 3.09
C LYS A 148 13.92 17.16 2.06
N VAL A 149 12.95 16.28 2.28
CA VAL A 149 12.63 15.17 1.38
C VAL A 149 12.11 15.67 0.02
N ALA A 150 11.19 16.64 0.00
CA ALA A 150 10.72 17.26 -1.24
C ALA A 150 11.85 17.94 -2.02
N SER A 151 12.75 18.63 -1.31
CA SER A 151 13.89 19.32 -1.91
C SER A 151 14.90 18.33 -2.51
N ALA A 152 15.19 17.24 -1.80
CA ALA A 152 16.09 16.18 -2.27
C ALA A 152 15.56 15.47 -3.54
N ASN A 153 14.23 15.37 -3.68
CA ASN A 153 13.57 14.77 -4.85
C ASN A 153 13.18 15.79 -5.93
N ASN A 154 13.66 17.03 -5.84
CA ASN A 154 13.38 18.12 -6.80
C ASN A 154 11.89 18.47 -6.96
N HIS A 155 11.06 18.20 -5.95
CA HIS A 155 9.64 18.57 -5.94
C HIS A 155 9.45 20.02 -5.48
N THR A 156 9.79 20.96 -6.36
CA THR A 156 9.84 22.41 -6.06
C THR A 156 8.53 22.98 -5.54
N GLU A 157 7.39 22.56 -6.08
CA GLU A 157 6.09 23.07 -5.65
C GLU A 157 5.72 22.61 -4.24
N VAL A 158 6.03 21.35 -3.90
CA VAL A 158 5.85 20.87 -2.53
C VAL A 158 6.82 21.57 -1.57
N ALA A 159 8.08 21.76 -1.98
CA ALA A 159 9.06 22.45 -1.15
C ALA A 159 8.66 23.92 -0.88
N LYS A 160 8.16 24.64 -1.90
CA LYS A 160 7.62 26.00 -1.73
C LYS A 160 6.42 26.00 -0.79
N LEU A 161 5.49 25.06 -0.97
CA LEU A 161 4.32 24.93 -0.11
C LEU A 161 4.76 24.72 1.34
N LEU A 162 5.59 23.72 1.61
CA LEU A 162 6.05 23.39 2.97
C LEU A 162 6.80 24.55 3.61
N ARG A 163 7.72 25.22 2.88
CA ARG A 163 8.43 26.41 3.38
C ARG A 163 7.48 27.52 3.78
N SER A 164 6.45 27.78 2.96
CA SER A 164 5.43 28.79 3.29
C SER A 164 4.65 28.44 4.56
N LYS A 165 4.34 27.14 4.76
CA LYS A 165 3.58 26.66 5.91
C LYS A 165 4.41 26.62 7.19
N THR A 166 5.68 26.26 7.13
CA THR A 166 6.60 26.33 8.29
C THR A 166 6.70 27.77 8.83
N ALA A 167 6.82 28.76 7.94
CA ALA A 167 6.87 30.17 8.35
C ALA A 167 5.58 30.62 9.07
N ILE A 168 4.41 30.16 8.60
CA ILE A 168 3.12 30.41 9.26
C ILE A 168 3.07 29.75 10.64
N ASN A 169 3.58 28.53 10.78
CA ASN A 169 3.52 27.80 12.06
C ASN A 169 4.41 28.47 13.12
N ARG A 170 5.61 28.92 12.74
CA ARG A 170 6.48 29.72 13.61
C ARG A 170 5.83 31.02 14.07
N ALA A 171 5.17 31.75 13.17
CA ALA A 171 4.53 33.02 13.50
C ALA A 171 3.38 32.89 14.51
N ARG A 172 2.74 31.70 14.60
CA ARG A 172 1.66 31.42 15.56
C ARG A 172 2.12 31.10 16.98
N LEU A 173 3.39 30.74 17.17
CA LEU A 173 3.94 30.39 18.49
C LEU A 173 4.57 31.58 19.22
N ILE A 174 4.51 32.79 18.63
CA ILE A 174 5.12 34.03 19.17
C ILE A 174 4.07 34.96 19.83
N PHE A 175 2.80 34.56 19.87
CA PHE A 175 1.70 35.22 20.60
C PHE A 175 0.96 34.21 21.47
#